data_AF-A0A6G7Z7M8-F1
#
_entry.id   AF-A0A6G7Z7M8-F1
#
_cell.length_a   1.000
_cell.length_b   1.000
_cell.length_c   1.000
_cell.angle_alpha   90.00
_cell.angle_beta   90.00
_cell.angle_gamma   90.00
#
_symmetry.space_group_name_H-M   'P 1'
#
loop_
_entity.id
_entity.type
_entity.pdbx_description
1 polymer ?
#
loop_
_entity_poly.entity_id
_entity_poly.type
_entity_poly.pdbx_seq_one_letter_code
_entity_poly.pdbx_strand_id
1 'polypeptide(L)'
;MRSMTRRDWQGQEHLPTTGGFVVAGNHMSNIDPLTFAHYVYDAGFAPRILAKASLFEVPVLGALLRATGQIPVERNSTHAHDALGPGIDSLRAGRCVAVFPEGTLTRDPDLWPMTAKTGVARLALEARVPVIPVAQWGMQDILPRYSKRFRPFPRKHVSVHAGPPVDLDDLYGRPLDTATLREATERVMDAITAILADIRGEEPPAVRYDMRAALRAAQADPAKTPVGPSRGTPADDPRSRPETSDETIAATPPTGEGLTAGSANEPRADDPRADEPSANEPGTTTAGDDA
;
A
#
# COMPACT_ATOMS: atom_id res chain seq x y z
N MET A 1 3.77 -14.03 -4.90
CA MET A 1 4.28 -13.06 -5.91
C MET A 1 5.33 -13.60 -6.89
N ARG A 2 6.12 -14.66 -6.59
CA ARG A 2 7.20 -15.12 -7.50
C ARG A 2 6.71 -15.69 -8.84
N SER A 3 5.43 -16.01 -9.00
CA SER A 3 4.85 -16.53 -10.25
C SER A 3 4.46 -15.45 -11.25
N MET A 4 4.21 -14.20 -10.81
CA MET A 4 3.62 -13.13 -11.62
C MET A 4 4.58 -11.95 -11.88
N THR A 5 5.59 -11.76 -11.03
CA THR A 5 6.54 -10.65 -11.16
C THR A 5 7.97 -11.15 -11.26
N ARG A 6 8.78 -10.50 -12.10
CA ARG A 6 10.24 -10.47 -11.95
C ARG A 6 10.55 -9.34 -10.98
N ARG A 7 11.38 -9.65 -10.00
CA ARG A 7 11.54 -8.84 -8.80
C ARG A 7 12.91 -8.21 -8.78
N ASP A 8 12.94 -6.91 -8.56
CA ASP A 8 14.17 -6.13 -8.36
C ASP A 8 14.06 -5.31 -7.08
N TRP A 9 14.60 -5.85 -5.98
CA TRP A 9 14.54 -5.27 -4.63
C TRP A 9 15.94 -4.75 -4.33
N GLN A 10 16.09 -3.47 -3.98
CA GLN A 10 17.38 -2.85 -3.68
C GLN A 10 17.27 -1.89 -2.50
N GLY A 11 18.37 -1.67 -1.77
CA GLY A 11 18.43 -0.68 -0.68
C GLY A 11 17.82 -1.14 0.64
N GLN A 12 17.54 -2.43 0.84
CA GLN A 12 17.00 -2.94 2.10
C GLN A 12 17.96 -2.72 3.28
N GLU A 13 19.26 -2.60 3.01
CA GLU A 13 20.31 -2.21 3.96
C GLU A 13 20.11 -0.82 4.59
N HIS A 14 19.28 0.05 3.98
CA HIS A 14 18.94 1.35 4.54
C HIS A 14 17.82 1.29 5.60
N LEU A 15 17.13 0.15 5.73
CA LEU A 15 16.08 -0.02 6.74
C LEU A 15 16.70 -0.20 8.14
N PRO A 16 16.35 0.64 9.14
CA PRO A 16 16.92 0.54 10.48
C PRO A 16 16.61 -0.81 11.13
N THR A 17 17.64 -1.45 11.68
CA THR A 17 17.51 -2.74 12.39
C THR A 17 16.98 -2.59 13.82
N THR A 18 16.92 -1.37 14.34
CA THR A 18 16.47 -1.04 15.71
C THR A 18 15.65 0.23 15.72
N GLY A 19 14.69 0.33 16.64
CA GLY A 19 13.84 1.50 16.79
C GLY A 19 12.72 1.57 15.74
N GLY A 20 11.83 2.55 15.91
CA GLY A 20 10.78 2.82 14.96
C GLY A 20 11.31 3.65 13.80
N PHE A 21 10.70 3.52 12.63
CA PHE A 21 11.02 4.32 11.47
C PHE A 21 9.81 4.46 10.56
N VAL A 22 9.78 5.56 9.82
CA VAL A 22 8.81 5.76 8.75
C VAL A 22 9.43 5.27 7.45
N VAL A 23 8.67 4.51 6.67
CA VAL A 23 9.05 4.18 5.29
C VAL A 23 8.03 4.84 4.35
N ALA A 24 8.52 5.67 3.44
CA ALA A 24 7.70 6.58 2.64
C ALA A 24 7.82 6.25 1.15
N GLY A 25 6.69 5.95 0.51
CA GLY A 25 6.63 5.50 -0.88
C GLY A 25 5.84 6.40 -1.83
N ASN A 26 6.16 6.37 -3.12
CA ASN A 26 5.26 6.85 -4.19
C ASN A 26 4.06 5.90 -4.36
N HIS A 27 2.92 6.42 -4.86
CA HIS A 27 1.68 5.65 -5.01
C HIS A 27 1.03 5.85 -6.38
N MET A 28 1.05 4.84 -7.23
CA MET A 28 0.57 4.86 -8.62
C MET A 28 -0.53 3.82 -8.89
N SER A 29 -0.54 2.71 -8.15
CA SER A 29 -1.51 1.62 -8.27
C SER A 29 -2.14 1.24 -6.92
N ASN A 30 -3.39 0.76 -6.96
CA ASN A 30 -4.08 0.28 -5.77
C ASN A 30 -3.42 -0.95 -5.12
N ILE A 31 -2.52 -1.64 -5.84
CA ILE A 31 -1.79 -2.81 -5.34
C ILE A 31 -0.38 -2.48 -4.85
N ASP A 32 0.05 -1.21 -4.93
CA ASP A 32 1.33 -0.77 -4.34
C ASP A 32 1.46 -1.13 -2.86
N PRO A 33 0.42 -0.98 -2.00
CA PRO A 33 0.54 -1.35 -0.59
C PRO A 33 0.93 -2.82 -0.38
N LEU A 34 0.56 -3.73 -1.28
CA LEU A 34 0.91 -5.14 -1.19
C LEU A 34 2.37 -5.38 -1.55
N THR A 35 2.84 -4.77 -2.63
CA THR A 35 4.24 -4.87 -3.08
C THR A 35 5.17 -4.23 -2.08
N PHE A 36 4.81 -3.04 -1.62
CA PHE A 36 5.53 -2.32 -0.59
C PHE A 36 5.57 -3.10 0.73
N ALA A 37 4.44 -3.68 1.16
CA ALA A 37 4.41 -4.47 2.38
C ALA A 37 5.35 -5.68 2.33
N HIS A 38 5.40 -6.34 1.17
CA HIS A 38 6.24 -7.50 0.94
C HIS A 38 7.73 -7.14 0.81
N TYR A 39 8.07 -5.99 0.22
CA TYR A 39 9.43 -5.46 0.24
C TYR A 39 9.96 -5.28 1.67
N VAL A 40 9.15 -4.66 2.53
CA VAL A 40 9.50 -4.43 3.93
C VAL A 40 9.51 -5.73 4.74
N TYR A 41 8.61 -6.67 4.43
CA TYR A 41 8.56 -7.98 5.06
C TYR A 41 9.77 -8.86 4.73
N ASP A 42 10.23 -8.85 3.48
CA ASP A 42 11.44 -9.57 3.06
C ASP A 42 12.70 -9.02 3.78
N ALA A 43 12.66 -7.77 4.27
CA ALA A 43 13.70 -7.18 5.11
C ALA A 43 13.54 -7.49 6.62
N GLY A 44 12.53 -8.27 7.01
CA GLY A 44 12.32 -8.69 8.41
C GLY A 44 11.33 -7.84 9.21
N PHE A 45 10.63 -6.89 8.59
CA PHE A 45 9.72 -5.97 9.29
C PHE A 45 8.26 -6.18 8.88
N ALA A 46 7.34 -6.07 9.84
CA ALA A 46 5.90 -6.04 9.55
C ALA A 46 5.42 -4.58 9.44
N PRO A 47 5.18 -4.05 8.22
CA PRO A 47 4.79 -2.64 8.06
C PRO A 47 3.37 -2.39 8.56
N ARG A 48 3.22 -1.25 9.24
CA ARG A 48 1.95 -0.70 9.71
C ARG A 48 1.56 0.43 8.77
N ILE A 49 0.73 0.14 7.78
CA ILE A 49 0.28 1.08 6.74
C ILE A 49 -0.86 1.92 7.29
N LEU A 50 -0.77 3.24 7.08
CA LEU A 50 -1.86 4.17 7.34
C LEU A 50 -2.94 4.02 6.24
N ALA A 51 -4.02 3.31 6.58
CA ALA A 51 -5.09 2.95 5.65
C ALA A 51 -6.36 3.73 5.96
N LYS A 52 -7.14 4.06 4.91
CA LYS A 52 -8.40 4.81 5.08
C LYS A 52 -9.34 4.06 6.03
N ALA A 53 -9.84 4.72 7.07
CA ALA A 53 -10.70 4.11 8.09
C ALA A 53 -11.89 3.33 7.50
N SER A 54 -12.51 3.83 6.44
CA SER A 54 -13.62 3.13 5.77
C SER A 54 -13.26 1.74 5.19
N LEU A 55 -11.98 1.41 5.01
CA LEU A 55 -11.55 0.07 4.59
C LEU A 55 -11.68 -0.96 5.72
N PHE A 56 -11.67 -0.52 6.97
CA PHE A 56 -11.82 -1.37 8.14
C PHE A 56 -13.26 -1.81 8.38
N GLU A 57 -14.22 -1.12 7.76
CA GLU A 57 -15.65 -1.47 7.78
C GLU A 57 -16.02 -2.53 6.73
N VAL A 58 -15.14 -2.80 5.76
CA VAL A 58 -15.39 -3.81 4.73
C VAL A 58 -15.22 -5.21 5.34
N PRO A 59 -16.23 -6.10 5.27
CA PRO A 59 -16.11 -7.47 5.77
C PRO A 59 -14.92 -8.19 5.13
N VAL A 60 -14.27 -9.08 5.89
CA VAL A 60 -13.01 -9.79 5.51
C VAL A 60 -11.80 -8.87 5.37
N LEU A 61 -11.85 -7.84 4.52
CA LEU A 61 -10.75 -6.89 4.34
C LEU A 61 -10.41 -6.16 5.63
N GLY A 62 -11.41 -5.64 6.33
CA GLY A 62 -11.22 -4.97 7.61
C GLY A 62 -10.70 -5.89 8.70
N ALA A 63 -11.14 -7.17 8.71
CA ALA A 63 -10.60 -8.17 9.62
C ALA A 63 -9.12 -8.45 9.34
N LEU A 64 -8.74 -8.57 8.06
CA LEU A 64 -7.34 -8.73 7.64
C LEU A 64 -6.47 -7.52 8.00
N LEU A 65 -6.97 -6.30 7.77
CA LEU A 65 -6.27 -5.07 8.13
C LEU A 65 -6.03 -5.00 9.64
N ARG A 66 -7.02 -5.35 10.47
CA ARG A 66 -6.85 -5.43 11.93
C ARG A 66 -5.87 -6.52 12.34
N ALA A 67 -6.01 -7.73 11.79
CA ALA A 67 -5.15 -8.86 12.12
C ALA A 67 -3.67 -8.59 11.76
N THR A 68 -3.42 -7.80 10.72
CA THR A 68 -2.07 -7.39 10.31
C THR A 68 -1.61 -6.08 10.96
N GLY A 69 -2.39 -5.51 11.89
CA GLY A 69 -2.03 -4.32 12.67
C GLY A 69 -2.04 -3.01 11.88
N GLN A 70 -2.74 -2.93 10.76
CA GLN A 70 -2.80 -1.69 9.96
C GLN A 70 -3.51 -0.57 10.74
N ILE A 71 -3.14 0.68 10.45
CA ILE A 71 -3.55 1.84 11.24
C ILE A 71 -4.67 2.58 10.50
N PRO A 72 -5.90 2.65 11.04
CA PRO A 72 -6.99 3.38 10.42
C PRO A 72 -6.74 4.89 10.54
N VAL A 73 -6.92 5.61 9.43
CA VAL A 73 -6.84 7.07 9.39
C VAL A 73 -8.05 7.68 8.69
N GLU A 74 -8.62 8.72 9.29
CA GLU A 74 -9.62 9.55 8.66
C GLU A 74 -8.96 10.56 7.74
N ARG A 75 -9.14 10.35 6.43
CA ARG A 75 -8.65 11.31 5.43
C ARG A 75 -9.60 12.51 5.42
N ASN A 76 -9.06 13.70 5.68
CA ASN A 76 -9.76 15.00 5.72
C ASN A 76 -10.47 15.35 7.04
N SER A 77 -10.09 14.74 8.17
CA SER A 77 -10.50 15.31 9.47
C SER A 77 -9.89 16.70 9.63
N THR A 78 -10.64 17.61 10.24
CA THR A 78 -10.15 18.96 10.59
C THR A 78 -9.08 18.93 11.69
N HIS A 79 -8.91 17.78 12.34
CA HIS A 79 -8.00 17.53 13.45
C HIS A 79 -6.87 16.61 12.97
N ALA A 80 -5.85 17.18 12.33
CA ALA A 80 -4.71 16.44 11.79
C ALA A 80 -3.90 15.69 12.87
N HIS A 81 -3.99 16.14 14.13
CA HIS A 81 -3.35 15.51 15.28
C HIS A 81 -4.01 14.17 15.64
N ASP A 82 -5.34 14.11 15.63
CA ASP A 82 -6.09 12.89 15.96
C ASP A 82 -5.93 11.80 14.88
N ALA A 83 -5.67 12.21 13.63
CA ALA A 83 -5.55 11.27 12.51
C ALA A 83 -4.22 10.51 12.47
N LEU A 84 -3.16 10.96 13.16
CA LEU A 84 -1.83 10.35 13.10
C LEU A 84 -1.29 9.84 14.44
N GLY A 85 -1.96 10.13 15.56
CA GLY A 85 -1.58 9.68 16.90
C GLY A 85 -1.24 8.19 16.97
N PRO A 86 -2.11 7.27 16.51
CA PRO A 86 -1.80 5.84 16.51
C PRO A 86 -0.54 5.46 15.69
N GLY A 87 -0.24 6.22 14.63
CA GLY A 87 1.01 6.09 13.87
C GLY A 87 2.23 6.49 14.69
N ILE A 88 2.15 7.64 15.37
CA ILE A 88 3.22 8.14 16.26
C ILE A 88 3.47 7.16 17.41
N ASP A 89 2.42 6.63 18.02
CA ASP A 89 2.54 5.64 19.10
C ASP A 89 3.19 4.34 18.60
N SER A 90 2.84 3.90 17.39
CA SER A 90 3.46 2.73 16.75
C SER A 90 4.97 2.94 16.52
N LEU A 91 5.35 4.12 16.05
CA LEU A 91 6.75 4.50 15.84
C LEU A 91 7.52 4.52 17.18
N ARG A 92 6.95 5.15 18.22
CA ARG A 92 7.54 5.17 19.57
C ARG A 92 7.67 3.78 20.18
N ALA A 93 6.79 2.85 19.82
CA ALA A 93 6.85 1.45 20.20
C ALA A 93 7.84 0.61 19.35
N GLY A 94 8.70 1.25 18.56
CA GLY A 94 9.74 0.57 17.77
C GLY A 94 9.24 -0.10 16.50
N ARG A 95 8.09 0.31 15.95
CA ARG A 95 7.48 -0.32 14.77
C ARG A 95 7.78 0.47 13.48
N CYS A 96 7.77 -0.24 12.36
CA CYS A 96 7.82 0.34 11.02
C CYS A 96 6.42 0.86 10.63
N VAL A 97 6.29 2.15 10.39
CA VAL A 97 5.06 2.75 9.83
C VAL A 97 5.28 3.10 8.37
N ALA A 98 4.38 2.59 7.52
CA ALA A 98 4.43 2.78 6.08
C ALA A 98 3.40 3.84 5.65
N VAL A 99 3.85 4.79 4.82
CA VAL A 99 3.02 5.90 4.35
C VAL A 99 3.26 6.20 2.87
N PHE A 100 2.19 6.59 2.20
CA PHE A 100 2.25 7.18 0.86
C PHE A 100 1.96 8.67 1.00
N PRO A 101 2.97 9.57 0.98
CA PRO A 101 2.81 10.97 1.37
C PRO A 101 1.79 11.74 0.53
N GLU A 102 1.60 11.35 -0.73
CA GLU A 102 0.60 11.88 -1.66
C GLU A 102 -0.85 11.73 -1.12
N GLY A 103 -1.10 10.71 -0.28
CA GLY A 103 -2.40 10.43 0.34
C GLY A 103 -3.48 9.89 -0.61
N THR A 104 -3.14 9.68 -1.88
CA THR A 104 -3.96 9.05 -2.93
C THR A 104 -3.02 8.59 -4.06
N LEU A 105 -3.57 7.94 -5.10
CA LEU A 105 -2.79 7.63 -6.30
C LEU A 105 -2.38 8.92 -7.00
N THR A 106 -1.13 9.02 -7.45
CA THR A 106 -0.65 10.13 -8.26
C THR A 106 -1.57 10.35 -9.45
N ARG A 107 -1.88 11.62 -9.72
CA ARG A 107 -2.62 12.04 -10.92
C ARG A 107 -1.72 12.63 -12.00
N ASP A 108 -0.42 12.64 -11.75
CA ASP A 108 0.56 12.97 -12.78
C ASP A 108 0.37 12.05 -14.00
N PRO A 109 0.27 12.58 -15.23
CA PRO A 109 0.08 11.78 -16.44
C PRO A 109 1.20 10.74 -16.63
N ASP A 110 2.43 11.11 -16.28
CA ASP A 110 3.65 10.33 -16.45
C ASP A 110 4.03 9.56 -15.18
N LEU A 111 3.09 9.48 -14.23
CA LEU A 111 3.17 8.73 -12.98
C LEU A 111 4.32 9.16 -12.05
N TRP A 112 4.80 10.39 -12.19
CA TRP A 112 5.75 10.95 -11.22
C TRP A 112 5.07 11.23 -9.87
N PRO A 113 5.84 11.25 -8.76
CA PRO A 113 5.32 11.65 -7.48
C PRO A 113 4.77 13.07 -7.54
N MET A 114 3.57 13.26 -7.03
CA MET A 114 2.89 14.56 -6.99
C MET A 114 3.09 15.26 -5.64
N THR A 115 2.53 16.46 -5.46
CA THR A 115 2.59 17.17 -4.18
C THR A 115 2.00 16.34 -3.04
N ALA A 116 2.70 16.34 -1.91
CA ALA A 116 2.38 15.52 -0.75
C ALA A 116 1.64 16.29 0.35
N LYS A 117 1.04 15.53 1.27
CA LYS A 117 0.53 16.03 2.54
C LYS A 117 1.65 15.97 3.59
N THR A 118 1.58 16.84 4.59
CA THR A 118 2.58 16.95 5.66
C THR A 118 2.55 15.82 6.70
N GLY A 119 1.76 14.76 6.48
CA GLY A 119 1.60 13.67 7.44
C GLY A 119 2.89 12.89 7.68
N VAL A 120 3.69 12.66 6.62
CA VAL A 120 4.98 11.97 6.74
C VAL A 120 5.96 12.74 7.63
N ALA A 121 6.05 14.06 7.46
CA ALA A 121 6.88 14.92 8.29
C ALA A 121 6.39 14.94 9.74
N ARG A 122 5.06 15.00 9.96
CA ARG A 122 4.50 14.99 11.32
C ARG A 122 4.83 13.69 12.06
N LEU A 123 4.66 12.54 11.40
CA LEU A 123 5.02 11.23 11.95
C LEU A 123 6.50 11.21 12.37
N ALA A 124 7.39 11.60 11.46
CA ALA A 124 8.82 11.52 11.67
C ALA A 124 9.30 12.47 12.78
N LEU A 125 8.95 13.76 12.68
CA LEU A 125 9.45 14.79 13.59
C LEU A 125 8.87 14.64 15.00
N GLU A 126 7.61 14.25 15.13
CA GLU A 126 6.94 14.11 16.44
C GLU A 126 7.34 12.80 17.16
N ALA A 127 7.57 11.71 16.40
CA ALA A 127 8.10 10.47 16.97
C ALA A 127 9.63 10.49 17.11
N ARG A 128 10.32 11.46 16.51
CA ARG A 128 11.80 11.57 16.42
C ARG A 128 12.44 10.32 15.85
N VAL A 129 11.93 9.89 14.69
CA VAL A 129 12.37 8.67 13.98
C VAL A 129 12.81 8.99 12.55
N PRO A 130 13.73 8.20 11.97
CA PRO A 130 14.17 8.41 10.59
C PRO A 130 13.06 8.13 9.58
N VAL A 131 13.18 8.74 8.39
CA VAL A 131 12.34 8.47 7.22
C VAL A 131 13.19 7.78 6.15
N ILE A 132 12.79 6.57 5.75
CA ILE A 132 13.41 5.83 4.66
C ILE A 132 12.60 6.06 3.38
N PRO A 133 13.16 6.74 2.37
CA PRO A 133 12.49 6.97 1.10
C PRO A 133 12.52 5.68 0.26
N VAL A 134 11.40 5.35 -0.36
CA VAL A 134 11.25 4.18 -1.22
C VAL A 134 10.55 4.59 -2.50
N ALA A 135 11.02 4.11 -3.64
CA ALA A 135 10.32 4.23 -4.91
C ALA A 135 9.96 2.85 -5.46
N GLN A 136 8.80 2.79 -6.11
CA GLN A 136 8.26 1.61 -6.76
C GLN A 136 7.99 1.90 -8.23
N TRP A 137 8.21 0.90 -9.08
CA TRP A 137 7.85 0.95 -10.52
C TRP A 137 7.45 -0.42 -11.07
N GLY A 138 6.61 -0.41 -12.10
CA GLY A 138 6.14 -1.59 -12.84
C GLY A 138 4.81 -2.16 -12.32
N MET A 139 4.31 -1.67 -11.19
CA MET A 139 3.05 -2.16 -10.63
C MET A 139 1.81 -1.69 -11.40
N GLN A 140 1.92 -0.53 -12.04
CA GLN A 140 0.96 -0.02 -13.00
C GLN A 140 0.74 -0.95 -14.21
N ASP A 141 1.70 -1.81 -14.56
CA ASP A 141 1.55 -2.72 -15.70
C ASP A 141 0.67 -3.94 -15.39
N ILE A 142 0.51 -4.26 -14.11
CA ILE A 142 -0.36 -5.35 -13.63
C ILE A 142 -1.75 -4.82 -13.32
N LEU A 143 -1.83 -3.70 -12.61
CA LEU A 143 -3.10 -3.03 -12.35
C LEU A 143 -2.92 -1.53 -12.59
N PRO A 144 -3.25 -1.05 -13.81
CA PRO A 144 -3.13 0.37 -14.13
C PRO A 144 -3.99 1.24 -13.21
N ARG A 145 -3.53 2.46 -12.98
CA ARG A 145 -4.26 3.47 -12.20
C ARG A 145 -5.71 3.60 -12.67
N TYR A 146 -6.65 3.53 -11.74
CA TYR A 146 -8.12 3.57 -11.97
C TYR A 146 -8.70 2.49 -12.89
N SER A 147 -7.90 1.48 -13.27
CA SER A 147 -8.38 0.34 -14.06
C SER A 147 -8.89 -0.78 -13.15
N LYS A 148 -9.91 -1.50 -13.61
CA LYS A 148 -10.34 -2.79 -13.03
C LYS A 148 -9.65 -3.98 -13.70
N ARG A 149 -8.89 -3.75 -14.77
CA ARG A 149 -8.31 -4.82 -15.60
C ARG A 149 -6.98 -5.27 -15.02
N PHE A 150 -7.03 -6.36 -14.27
CA PHE A 150 -5.86 -7.06 -13.76
C PHE A 150 -5.15 -7.85 -14.86
N ARG A 151 -3.85 -7.61 -15.06
CA ARG A 151 -3.02 -8.17 -16.14
C ARG A 151 -1.78 -8.85 -15.58
N PRO A 152 -1.92 -10.02 -14.95
CA PRO A 152 -0.81 -10.72 -14.30
C PRO A 152 0.15 -11.41 -15.26
N PHE A 153 -0.24 -11.57 -16.53
CA PHE A 153 0.56 -12.23 -17.57
C PHE A 153 0.71 -11.31 -18.81
N PRO A 154 1.86 -11.37 -19.51
CA PRO A 154 3.09 -12.06 -19.13
C PRO A 154 3.70 -11.42 -17.86
N ARG A 155 4.64 -12.13 -17.23
CA ARG A 155 5.28 -11.67 -15.99
C ARG A 155 5.85 -10.27 -16.16
N LYS A 156 5.52 -9.36 -15.24
CA LYS A 156 5.97 -7.96 -15.26
C LYS A 156 7.20 -7.75 -14.39
N HIS A 157 8.07 -6.83 -14.79
CA HIS A 157 9.17 -6.39 -13.92
C HIS A 157 8.61 -5.44 -12.88
N VAL A 158 8.96 -5.65 -11.61
CA VAL A 158 8.56 -4.79 -10.51
C VAL A 158 9.80 -4.46 -9.71
N SER A 159 10.14 -3.18 -9.69
CA SER A 159 11.27 -2.63 -8.96
C SER A 159 10.78 -1.91 -7.72
N VAL A 160 11.43 -2.19 -6.59
CA VAL A 160 11.24 -1.46 -5.33
C VAL A 160 12.61 -1.18 -4.75
N HIS A 161 13.00 0.10 -4.74
CA HIS A 161 14.30 0.52 -4.24
C HIS A 161 14.10 1.46 -3.06
N ALA A 162 14.86 1.26 -1.99
CA ALA A 162 14.98 2.22 -0.90
C ALA A 162 16.27 3.03 -1.03
N GLY A 163 16.23 4.27 -0.55
CA GLY A 163 17.42 5.12 -0.39
C GLY A 163 17.85 5.24 1.07
N PRO A 164 18.96 5.93 1.34
CA PRO A 164 19.40 6.24 2.70
C PRO A 164 18.35 7.08 3.44
N PRO A 165 18.37 7.11 4.79
CA PRO A 165 17.52 7.98 5.58
C PRO A 165 17.58 9.43 5.09
N VAL A 166 16.41 10.06 4.95
CA VAL A 166 16.32 11.48 4.57
C VAL A 166 16.90 12.34 5.70
N ASP A 167 17.78 13.27 5.36
CA ASP A 167 18.36 14.21 6.32
C ASP A 167 17.30 15.22 6.79
N LEU A 168 16.87 15.03 8.04
CA LEU A 168 15.91 15.87 8.76
C LEU A 168 16.48 16.34 10.11
N ASP A 169 17.79 16.18 10.34
CA ASP A 169 18.41 16.37 11.66
C ASP A 169 18.23 17.81 12.18
N ASP A 170 18.35 18.78 11.27
CA ASP A 170 18.14 20.20 11.53
C ASP A 170 16.67 20.57 11.79
N LEU A 171 15.73 19.68 11.47
CA LEU A 171 14.29 19.92 11.60
C LEU A 171 13.71 19.40 12.92
N TYR A 172 14.33 18.41 13.58
CA TYR A 172 13.82 17.86 14.85
C TYR A 172 13.86 18.84 16.03
N GLY A 173 14.67 19.90 15.95
CA GLY A 173 14.76 20.96 16.96
C GLY A 173 13.81 22.14 16.71
N ARG A 174 13.15 22.18 15.54
CA ARG A 174 12.32 23.31 15.12
C ARG A 174 10.87 23.15 15.60
N PRO A 175 10.10 24.24 15.73
CA PRO A 175 8.67 24.17 15.95
C PRO A 175 7.98 23.37 14.84
N LEU A 176 6.99 22.54 15.20
CA LEU A 176 6.18 21.76 14.24
C LEU A 176 5.13 22.62 13.54
N ASP A 177 5.58 23.71 12.93
CA ASP A 177 4.76 24.63 12.15
C ASP A 177 4.63 24.20 10.68
N THR A 178 3.80 24.94 9.93
CA THR A 178 3.53 24.62 8.53
C THR A 178 4.79 24.69 7.67
N ALA A 179 5.73 25.59 7.96
CA ALA A 179 6.95 25.77 7.17
C ALA A 179 7.87 24.57 7.35
N THR A 180 8.16 24.19 8.60
CA THR A 180 9.01 23.05 8.95
C THR A 180 8.45 21.74 8.43
N LEU A 181 7.14 21.53 8.59
CA LEU A 181 6.47 20.33 8.08
C LEU A 181 6.51 20.24 6.55
N ARG A 182 6.34 21.36 5.84
CA ARG A 182 6.44 21.39 4.38
C ARG A 182 7.88 21.10 3.93
N GLU A 183 8.86 21.74 4.54
CA GLU A 183 10.27 21.52 4.23
C GLU A 183 10.69 20.05 4.38
N ALA A 184 10.37 19.45 5.53
CA ALA A 184 10.61 18.01 5.75
C ALA A 184 9.89 17.14 4.71
N THR A 185 8.66 17.48 4.36
CA THR A 185 7.89 16.73 3.36
C THR A 185 8.52 16.84 1.98
N GLU A 186 8.96 18.02 1.56
CA GLU A 186 9.61 18.21 0.26
C GLU A 186 10.93 17.44 0.19
N ARG A 187 11.77 17.45 1.24
CA ARG A 187 13.00 16.64 1.28
C ARG A 187 12.72 15.15 1.10
N VAL A 188 11.65 14.64 1.74
CA VAL A 188 11.22 13.24 1.58
C VAL A 188 10.76 12.97 0.15
N MET A 189 9.98 13.88 -0.45
CA MET A 189 9.50 13.72 -1.81
C MET A 189 10.62 13.88 -2.85
N ASP A 190 11.62 14.73 -2.61
CA ASP A 190 12.83 14.86 -3.43
C ASP A 190 13.59 13.53 -3.46
N ALA A 191 13.80 12.91 -2.30
CA ALA A 191 14.47 11.63 -2.20
C ALA A 191 13.69 10.50 -2.92
N ILE A 192 12.36 10.42 -2.73
CA ILE A 192 11.52 9.44 -3.44
C ILE A 192 11.57 9.66 -4.96
N THR A 193 11.49 10.91 -5.41
CA THR A 193 11.56 11.25 -6.84
C THR A 193 12.92 10.88 -7.44
N ALA A 194 14.02 11.14 -6.73
CA ALA A 194 15.37 10.79 -7.19
C ALA A 194 15.53 9.27 -7.37
N ILE A 195 15.09 8.47 -6.40
CA ILE A 195 15.15 7.00 -6.53
C ILE A 195 14.27 6.53 -7.70
N LEU A 196 13.09 7.14 -7.89
CA LEU A 196 12.24 6.77 -9.02
C LEU A 196 12.87 7.13 -10.37
N ALA A 197 13.60 8.25 -10.44
CA ALA A 197 14.35 8.65 -11.63
C ALA A 197 15.42 7.62 -11.97
N ASP A 198 16.15 7.12 -10.97
CA ASP A 198 17.13 6.06 -11.15
C ASP A 198 16.50 4.75 -11.64
N ILE A 199 15.37 4.34 -11.04
CA ILE A 199 14.61 3.14 -11.48
C ILE A 199 14.19 3.25 -12.95
N ARG A 200 13.75 4.44 -13.37
CA ARG A 200 13.21 4.69 -14.72
C ARG A 200 14.31 4.99 -15.74
N GLY A 201 15.47 5.49 -15.31
CA GLY A 201 16.47 6.08 -16.20
C GLY A 201 15.95 7.35 -16.89
N GLU A 202 15.10 8.11 -16.22
CA GLU A 202 14.40 9.28 -16.78
C GLU A 202 14.59 10.52 -15.89
N GLU A 203 14.63 11.70 -16.49
CA GLU A 203 14.69 12.97 -15.75
C GLU A 203 13.31 13.30 -15.15
N PRO A 204 13.22 13.63 -13.85
CA PRO A 204 11.97 14.03 -13.24
C PRO A 204 11.50 15.41 -13.74
N PRO A 205 10.19 15.70 -13.69
CA PRO A 205 9.68 17.01 -14.06
C PRO A 205 10.21 18.08 -13.09
N ALA A 206 10.60 19.24 -13.63
CA ALA A 206 11.11 20.35 -12.84
C ALA A 206 10.13 20.87 -11.78
N VAL A 207 8.82 20.64 -11.99
CA VAL A 207 7.76 21.01 -11.05
C VAL A 207 6.90 19.77 -10.78
N ARG A 208 6.74 19.42 -9.51
CA ARG A 208 5.82 18.35 -9.09
C ARG A 208 4.39 18.69 -9.47
N TYR A 209 3.66 17.70 -9.95
CA TYR A 209 2.23 17.84 -10.23
C TYR A 209 1.46 18.25 -8.96
N ASP A 210 0.67 19.33 -9.04
CA ASP A 210 -0.24 19.75 -7.97
C ASP A 210 -1.70 19.54 -8.38
N MET A 211 -2.36 18.59 -7.72
CA MET A 211 -3.78 18.29 -7.92
C MET A 211 -4.70 19.50 -7.74
N ARG A 212 -4.42 20.35 -6.75
CA ARG A 212 -5.25 21.52 -6.45
C ARG A 212 -5.06 22.59 -7.50
N ALA A 213 -3.82 22.80 -7.95
CA ALA A 213 -3.54 23.70 -9.06
C ALA A 213 -4.23 23.21 -10.36
N ALA A 214 -4.11 21.93 -10.68
CA ALA A 214 -4.77 21.34 -11.85
C ALA A 214 -6.31 21.46 -11.78
N LEU A 215 -6.92 21.21 -10.62
CA LEU A 215 -8.36 21.37 -10.43
C LEU A 215 -8.81 22.84 -10.57
N ARG A 216 -8.03 23.80 -10.05
CA ARG A 216 -8.32 25.23 -10.23
C ARG A 216 -8.20 25.65 -11.69
N ALA A 217 -7.18 25.17 -12.39
CA ALA A 217 -7.01 25.44 -13.82
C ALA A 217 -8.17 24.88 -14.66
N ALA A 218 -8.60 23.64 -14.39
CA ALA A 218 -9.74 23.03 -15.06
C ALA A 218 -11.07 23.75 -14.79
N GLN A 219 -11.24 24.34 -13.60
CA GLN A 219 -12.42 25.15 -13.28
C GLN A 219 -12.40 26.52 -14.00
N ALA A 220 -11.21 27.09 -14.21
CA ALA A 220 -11.05 28.37 -14.89
C ALA A 220 -11.18 28.25 -16.42
N ASP A 221 -10.83 27.11 -17.01
CA ASP A 221 -10.96 26.83 -18.44
C ASP A 221 -11.41 25.37 -18.67
N PRO A 222 -12.73 25.11 -18.71
CA PRO A 222 -13.27 23.76 -18.83
C PRO A 222 -12.87 23.05 -20.13
N ALA A 223 -12.43 23.79 -21.15
CA ALA A 223 -11.95 23.24 -22.42
C ALA A 223 -10.52 22.66 -22.35
N LYS A 224 -9.77 22.91 -21.26
CA LYS A 224 -8.40 22.39 -21.03
C LYS A 224 -8.29 21.32 -19.94
N THR A 225 -9.42 20.78 -19.48
CA THR A 225 -9.40 19.70 -18.47
C THR A 225 -8.64 18.49 -19.01
N PRO A 226 -7.61 17.97 -18.32
CA PRO A 226 -7.01 16.69 -18.68
C PRO A 226 -8.11 15.62 -18.61
N VAL A 227 -8.40 14.97 -19.73
CA VAL A 227 -9.41 13.90 -19.81
C VAL A 227 -8.89 12.69 -19.02
N GLY A 228 -9.23 12.65 -17.73
CA GLY A 228 -9.28 11.40 -16.97
C GLY A 228 -10.49 10.59 -17.43
N PRO A 229 -10.45 9.25 -17.39
CA PRO A 229 -11.55 8.44 -17.90
C PRO A 229 -12.84 8.77 -17.15
N SER A 230 -13.91 8.95 -17.93
CA SER A 230 -15.27 9.23 -17.51
C SER A 230 -15.65 8.44 -16.25
N ARG A 231 -16.16 9.15 -15.22
CA ARG A 231 -16.88 8.51 -14.13
C ARG A 231 -18.04 7.76 -14.77
N GLY A 232 -18.03 6.43 -14.64
CA GLY A 232 -19.20 5.62 -14.97
C GLY A 232 -20.43 6.22 -14.30
N THR A 233 -21.43 6.50 -15.12
CA THR A 233 -22.74 6.99 -14.73
C THR A 233 -23.29 6.12 -13.59
N PRO A 234 -23.86 6.70 -12.52
CA PRO A 234 -24.63 5.93 -11.56
C PRO A 234 -25.75 5.20 -12.31
N ALA A 235 -25.83 3.88 -12.13
CA ALA A 235 -26.94 3.09 -12.60
C ALA A 235 -28.25 3.62 -12.00
N ASP A 236 -29.26 3.75 -12.85
CA ASP A 236 -30.63 4.14 -12.49
C ASP A 236 -31.18 3.30 -11.33
N ASP A 237 -31.74 4.00 -10.35
CA ASP A 237 -32.56 3.46 -9.27
C ASP A 237 -33.89 2.93 -9.87
N PRO A 238 -34.22 1.64 -9.76
CA PRO A 238 -35.41 1.07 -10.40
C PRO A 238 -36.72 1.35 -9.64
N ARG A 239 -36.75 2.34 -8.74
CA ARG A 239 -37.97 2.69 -7.99
C ARG A 239 -38.43 4.11 -8.27
N SER A 240 -38.79 4.38 -9.53
CA SER A 240 -39.77 5.42 -9.86
C SER A 240 -40.12 5.41 -11.35
N ARG A 241 -41.25 4.78 -11.72
CA ARG A 241 -42.29 5.39 -12.56
C ARG A 241 -43.51 4.45 -12.74
N PRO A 242 -44.70 5.02 -12.99
CA PRO A 242 -45.99 4.36 -12.82
C PRO A 242 -46.42 3.54 -14.04
N GLU A 243 -47.38 2.65 -13.78
CA GLU A 243 -48.10 1.79 -14.72
C GLU A 243 -48.79 2.54 -15.86
N THR A 244 -48.77 1.95 -17.06
CA THR A 244 -49.92 1.88 -17.98
C THR A 244 -49.79 0.66 -18.90
N SER A 245 -50.91 -0.06 -19.03
CA SER A 245 -51.33 -1.09 -20.01
C SER A 245 -50.91 -0.80 -21.46
N ASP A 246 -50.75 -1.76 -22.39
CA ASP A 246 -51.70 -2.81 -22.78
C ASP A 246 -51.04 -3.87 -23.72
N GLU A 247 -51.74 -5.00 -23.89
CA GLU A 247 -51.71 -6.02 -24.97
C GLU A 247 -50.53 -7.02 -25.18
N THR A 248 -50.78 -8.25 -24.70
CA THR A 248 -50.94 -9.53 -25.44
C THR A 248 -50.01 -9.90 -26.61
N ILE A 249 -49.32 -11.05 -26.50
CA ILE A 249 -49.50 -12.26 -27.35
C ILE A 249 -48.66 -13.43 -26.78
N ALA A 250 -49.31 -14.60 -26.76
CA ALA A 250 -48.88 -15.88 -26.21
C ALA A 250 -47.81 -16.63 -27.04
N ALA A 251 -47.03 -17.47 -26.37
CA ALA A 251 -46.76 -18.87 -26.77
C ALA A 251 -45.91 -19.61 -25.71
N THR A 252 -46.38 -20.79 -25.30
CA THR A 252 -45.72 -21.79 -24.44
C THR A 252 -45.40 -23.04 -25.30
N PRO A 253 -44.73 -24.09 -24.79
CA PRO A 253 -43.29 -24.41 -24.84
C PRO A 253 -43.05 -25.67 -25.73
N PRO A 254 -41.99 -26.54 -25.58
CA PRO A 254 -41.86 -27.40 -24.39
C PRO A 254 -40.45 -27.92 -24.00
N THR A 255 -40.38 -28.36 -22.73
CA THR A 255 -39.64 -29.46 -22.08
C THR A 255 -38.16 -29.79 -22.37
N GLY A 256 -37.46 -30.06 -21.25
CA GLY A 256 -36.26 -30.89 -21.21
C GLY A 256 -35.71 -31.07 -19.79
N GLU A 257 -36.43 -31.80 -18.93
CA GLU A 257 -35.86 -32.38 -17.70
C GLU A 257 -35.20 -33.72 -18.01
N GLY A 258 -34.08 -34.00 -17.35
CA GLY A 258 -33.38 -35.28 -17.42
C GLY A 258 -32.36 -35.41 -16.29
N LEU A 259 -32.82 -35.88 -15.13
CA LEU A 259 -32.02 -36.41 -14.03
C LEU A 259 -31.09 -37.53 -14.50
N THR A 260 -29.94 -37.73 -13.84
CA THR A 260 -29.69 -38.96 -13.05
C THR A 260 -28.46 -38.80 -12.15
N ALA A 261 -28.62 -39.31 -10.94
CA ALA A 261 -27.59 -39.53 -9.93
C ALA A 261 -27.09 -40.99 -9.98
N GLY A 262 -25.91 -41.24 -9.44
CA GLY A 262 -25.37 -42.56 -9.09
C GLY A 262 -23.93 -42.39 -8.61
N SER A 263 -23.61 -42.34 -7.30
CA SER A 263 -23.72 -43.33 -6.22
C SER A 263 -22.38 -44.07 -5.99
N ALA A 264 -21.90 -43.94 -4.74
CA ALA A 264 -21.03 -44.84 -3.95
C ALA A 264 -19.62 -45.16 -4.49
N ASN A 265 -18.57 -45.38 -3.69
CA ASN A 265 -18.49 -46.02 -2.38
C ASN A 265 -17.09 -45.74 -1.77
N GLU A 266 -17.01 -45.75 -0.44
CA GLU A 266 -15.82 -45.54 0.41
C GLU A 266 -14.89 -46.79 0.49
N PRO A 267 -14.13 -47.06 1.57
CA PRO A 267 -12.77 -46.61 1.91
C PRO A 267 -11.81 -47.79 2.18
N ARG A 268 -10.56 -47.53 2.59
CA ARG A 268 -9.74 -48.37 3.53
C ARG A 268 -8.37 -47.68 3.76
N ALA A 269 -8.05 -47.28 5.00
CA ALA A 269 -7.53 -48.08 6.14
C ALA A 269 -6.01 -48.27 6.00
N ASP A 270 -5.22 -47.66 6.90
CA ASP A 270 -4.53 -48.29 8.05
C ASP A 270 -3.26 -49.03 7.58
N ASP A 271 -2.07 -48.95 8.15
CA ASP A 271 -1.64 -48.87 9.55
C ASP A 271 -0.07 -48.68 9.55
N PRO A 272 0.75 -48.92 10.59
CA PRO A 272 1.40 -47.87 11.42
C PRO A 272 2.90 -48.12 11.75
N ARG A 273 3.38 -47.42 12.81
CA ARG A 273 4.52 -47.73 13.71
C ARG A 273 5.93 -47.50 13.13
N ALA A 274 6.96 -47.10 13.89
CA ALA A 274 7.23 -47.09 15.34
C ALA A 274 8.26 -45.96 15.63
N ASP A 275 8.21 -45.27 16.78
CA ASP A 275 9.00 -45.53 18.01
C ASP A 275 10.53 -45.63 17.76
N GLU A 276 11.47 -44.99 18.48
CA GLU A 276 11.51 -44.06 19.61
C GLU A 276 13.03 -43.65 19.80
N PRO A 277 13.54 -43.09 20.93
CA PRO A 277 14.55 -42.01 20.94
C PRO A 277 15.93 -42.41 21.54
N SER A 278 16.91 -41.50 21.53
CA SER A 278 18.12 -41.50 22.40
C SER A 278 19.00 -40.30 22.02
N ALA A 279 19.75 -39.57 22.85
CA ALA A 279 19.90 -39.45 24.29
C ALA A 279 20.62 -38.11 24.55
N ASN A 280 20.37 -37.59 25.75
CA ASN A 280 21.09 -36.52 26.41
C ASN A 280 22.38 -37.09 27.01
N GLU A 281 23.51 -36.38 27.00
CA GLU A 281 24.48 -36.40 28.11
C GLU A 281 25.30 -35.09 28.19
N PRO A 282 25.58 -34.59 29.42
CA PRO A 282 26.45 -33.45 29.70
C PRO A 282 27.83 -33.88 30.25
N GLY A 283 28.86 -33.03 30.09
CA GLY A 283 30.14 -33.19 30.80
C GLY A 283 30.91 -31.86 30.89
N THR A 284 30.80 -31.13 32.01
CA THR A 284 31.80 -30.93 33.10
C THR A 284 33.12 -30.22 32.76
N THR A 285 33.26 -29.02 33.34
CA THR A 285 34.43 -28.41 34.04
C THR A 285 35.87 -28.58 33.54
N THR A 286 36.60 -27.47 33.45
CA THR A 286 37.77 -27.21 34.32
C THR A 286 37.99 -25.70 34.49
N ALA A 287 38.24 -25.31 35.75
CA ALA A 287 38.83 -24.04 36.14
C ALA A 287 40.36 -24.11 35.94
N GLY A 288 41.00 -22.95 35.77
CA GLY A 288 42.44 -22.78 35.79
C GLY A 288 42.78 -21.30 35.82
N ASP A 289 43.10 -20.81 37.02
CA ASP A 289 43.89 -19.61 37.28
C ASP A 289 45.25 -19.68 36.56
N ASP A 290 45.74 -18.56 36.03
CA ASP A 290 47.05 -17.97 36.41
C ASP A 290 47.44 -16.81 35.48
N ALA A 291 47.95 -15.74 36.13
CA ALA A 291 48.70 -14.56 35.65
C ALA A 291 47.95 -13.36 35.04
#